data_AF-A0A8T7E9K2-F1
#
_entry.id   AF-A0A8T7E9K2-F1
#
_cell.length_a   1.000
_cell.length_b   1.000
_cell.length_c   1.000
_cell.angle_alpha   90.00
_cell.angle_beta   90.00
_cell.angle_gamma   90.00
#
_symmetry.space_group_name_H-M   'P 1'
#
loop_
_entity.id
_entity.type
_entity.pdbx_description
1 polymer ?
#
loop_
_entity_poly.entity_id
_entity_poly.type
_entity_poly.pdbx_seq_one_letter_code
_entity_poly.pdbx_strand_id
1 'polypeptide(L)' 'MTGQKLITALRRAGFQVIRVRGGHHFLEHPDGRHTVVPVHRGEIIANGTNSAGW' A
#
# COMPACT_ATOMS: atom_id res chain seq x y z
N MET A 1 2.90 -2.07 12.28
CA MET A 1 1.93 -1.36 11.40
C MET A 1 1.31 -2.36 10.43
N THR A 2 0.02 -2.29 10.06
CA THR A 2 -0.59 -3.18 9.05
C THR A 2 -0.72 -2.47 7.70
N GLY A 3 -0.86 -3.22 6.60
CA GLY A 3 -1.12 -2.67 5.25
C GLY A 3 -2.29 -1.69 5.24
N GLN A 4 -3.39 -2.06 5.92
CA GLN A 4 -4.57 -1.22 6.02
C GLN A 4 -4.29 0.12 6.73
N LYS A 5 -3.53 0.08 7.85
CA LYS A 5 -3.16 1.29 8.60
C LYS A 5 -2.26 2.21 7.75
N LEU A 6 -1.35 1.64 6.96
CA LEU A 6 -0.50 2.40 6.05
C LEU A 6 -1.31 3.05 4.93
N ILE A 7 -2.26 2.34 4.31
CA ILE A 7 -3.17 2.91 3.31
C ILE A 7 -3.98 4.06 3.91
N THR A 8 -4.49 3.92 5.13
CA THR A 8 -5.21 5.01 5.81
C THR A 8 -4.32 6.24 6.02
N ALA A 9 -3.06 6.05 6.43
CA ALA A 9 -2.12 7.15 6.60
C ALA A 9 -1.80 7.84 5.26
N LEU A 10 -1.55 7.07 4.20
CA LEU A 10 -1.29 7.59 2.86
C LEU A 10 -2.49 8.37 2.30
N ARG A 11 -3.72 7.90 2.53
CA ARG A 11 -4.94 8.64 2.17
C ARG A 11 -5.03 9.99 2.86
N ARG A 12 -4.67 10.06 4.14
CA ARG A 12 -4.60 11.35 4.88
C ARG A 12 -3.52 12.27 4.32
N ALA A 13 -2.45 11.71 3.75
CA ALA A 13 -1.39 12.45 3.09
C ALA A 13 -1.69 12.80 1.62
N GLY A 14 -2.92 12.57 1.12
CA GLY A 14 -3.36 12.96 -0.23
C GLY A 14 -3.23 11.87 -1.30
N PHE A 15 -2.78 10.66 -0.94
CA PHE A 15 -2.73 9.55 -1.89
C PHE A 15 -4.10 8.92 -2.11
N GLN A 16 -4.36 8.46 -3.33
CA GLN A 16 -5.57 7.75 -3.71
C GLN A 16 -5.20 6.35 -4.20
N VAL A 17 -6.06 5.35 -3.91
CA VAL A 17 -5.86 4.00 -4.46
C VAL A 17 -6.37 4.01 -5.90
N ILE A 18 -5.48 3.77 -6.85
CA ILE A 18 -5.79 3.77 -8.29
C ILE A 18 -6.05 2.36 -8.85
N ARG A 19 -5.50 1.32 -8.20
CA ARG A 19 -5.66 -0.07 -8.62
C ARG A 19 -5.42 -1.04 -7.46
N VAL A 20 -6.08 -2.19 -7.49
CA VAL A 20 -5.78 -3.33 -6.61
C VAL A 20 -5.56 -4.58 -7.47
N ARG A 21 -4.46 -5.31 -7.23
CA ARG A 21 -4.16 -6.60 -7.89
C ARG A 21 -3.55 -7.55 -6.86
N GLY A 22 -4.19 -8.70 -6.61
CA GLY A 22 -3.62 -9.75 -5.73
C GLY A 22 -3.14 -9.23 -4.37
N GLY A 23 -4.00 -8.52 -3.63
CA GLY A 23 -3.66 -7.93 -2.32
C GLY A 23 -2.81 -6.65 -2.36
N HIS A 24 -2.21 -6.31 -3.49
CA HIS A 24 -1.39 -5.11 -3.65
C HIS A 24 -2.26 -3.92 -4.03
N HIS A 25 -2.18 -2.86 -3.22
CA HIS A 25 -2.86 -1.59 -3.45
C HIS A 25 -1.87 -0.61 -4.06
N PHE A 26 -2.15 -0.16 -5.26
CA PHE A 26 -1.38 0.86 -5.96
C PHE A 26 -1.97 2.21 -5.62
N LEU A 27 -1.14 3.12 -5.10
CA LEU A 27 -1.54 4.46 -4.70
C LEU A 27 -0.79 5.53 -5.50
N GLU A 28 -1.48 6.62 -5.78
CA GLU A 28 -0.98 7.80 -6.49
C GLU A 28 -1.34 9.06 -5.72
N HIS A 29 -0.41 10.02 -5.66
CA HIS A 29 -0.67 11.36 -5.20
C HIS A 29 -0.70 12.32 -6.40
N PRO A 30 -1.57 13.34 -6.44
CA PRO A 30 -1.66 14.31 -7.54
C PRO A 30 -0.37 15.07 -7.88
N ASP A 31 0.66 14.96 -7.04
CA ASP A 31 1.99 15.55 -7.28
C ASP A 31 2.93 14.61 -8.07
N GLY A 32 2.41 13.47 -8.54
CA GLY A 32 3.13 12.49 -9.34
C GLY A 32 3.84 11.39 -8.53
N ARG A 33 3.70 11.35 -7.20
CA ARG A 33 4.26 10.24 -6.40
C ARG A 33 3.39 8.99 -6.49
N HIS A 34 4.04 7.83 -6.59
CA HIS A 34 3.38 6.53 -6.58
C HIS A 34 3.99 5.59 -5.54
N THR A 35 3.16 4.71 -4.99
CA THR A 35 3.61 3.64 -4.08
C THR A 35 2.70 2.42 -4.17
N VAL A 36 3.19 1.26 -3.69
CA VAL A 36 2.44 0.01 -3.63
C VAL A 36 2.45 -0.50 -2.20
N VAL A 37 1.27 -0.80 -1.66
CA VAL A 37 1.12 -1.37 -0.32
C VAL A 37 0.54 -2.77 -0.41
N PRO A 38 1.28 -3.83 -0.01
CA PRO A 38 0.72 -5.15 0.14
C PRO A 38 -0.23 -5.20 1.34
N VAL A 39 -1.40 -5.81 1.15
CA VAL A 39 -2.38 -6.05 2.21
C VAL A 39 -2.66 -7.54 2.29
N HIS A 40 -2.05 -8.19 3.28
CA HIS A 40 -2.33 -9.58 3.66
C HIS A 40 -3.23 -9.60 4.91
N ARG A 41 -4.12 -10.58 5.03
CA ARG A 41 -4.99 -10.72 6.21
C ARG A 41 -4.14 -10.99 7.45
N GLY A 42 -4.24 -10.14 8.47
CA GLY A 42 -3.69 -10.37 9.80
C GLY A 42 -2.18 -10.11 9.98
N GLU A 43 -1.46 -9.77 8.91
CA GLU A 43 0.00 -9.62 8.98
C GLU A 43 0.43 -8.18 9.27
N ILE A 44 1.42 -8.04 10.13
CA ILE A 44 2.14 -6.79 10.38
C ILE A 44 3.09 -6.61 9.19
N ILE A 45 3.13 -5.41 8.59
CA ILE A 45 4.17 -5.05 7.62
C ILE A 45 5.50 -5.12 8.38
N ALA A 46 6.21 -6.24 8.25
CA ALA A 46 7.55 -6.40 8.80
C ALA A 46 8.54 -5.60 7.95
N ASN A 47 9.59 -5.09 8.58
CA ASN A 47 10.67 -4.38 7.91
C ASN A 47 11.43 -5.38 7.03
N GLY A 48 11.14 -5.36 5.73
CA GLY A 48 11.72 -6.27 4.77
C GLY A 48 10.71 -6.61 3.70
N THR A 49 10.88 -5.99 2.54
CA THR A 49 10.24 -6.27 1.26
C THR A 49 10.14 -7.78 1.01
N ASN A 50 9.09 -8.47 1.47
CA ASN A 50 8.76 -9.78 0.94
C ASN A 50 8.00 -9.58 -0.37
N SER A 51 8.82 -9.40 -1.40
CA SER A 51 8.51 -9.58 -2.81
C SER A 51 8.00 -11.00 -3.06
N ALA A 52 6.69 -11.21 -2.96
CA ALA A 52 6.05 -12.40 -3.52
C ALA A 52 5.30 -11.98 -4.79
N GLY A 53 6.01 -12.07 -5.92
CA GLY A 53 5.46 -12.11 -7.27
C GLY A 53 4.87 -10.80 -7.81
N TRP A 54 5.55 -10.20 -8.79
CA TRP A 54 4.90 -9.35 -9.79
C TRP A 54 3.99 -10.19 -10.71
#